data_AF-A0A0J6T5R8-F1
#
_entry.id   AF-A0A0J6T5R8-F1
#
_cell.length_a   1.000
_cell.length_b   1.000
_cell.length_c   1.000
_cell.angle_alpha   90.00
_cell.angle_beta   90.00
_cell.angle_gamma   90.00
#
_symmetry.space_group_name_H-M   'P 1'
#
loop_
_entity.id
_entity.type
_entity.pdbx_description
1 polymer ?
#
loop_
_entity_poly.entity_id
_entity_poly.type
_entity_poly.pdbx_seq_one_letter_code
_entity_poly.pdbx_strand_id
1 'polypeptide(L)'
;MRLALTLVFAATSAAWAGPSGEAPGLLRDWAALNSACRGGRGDDPATLEACARRDALDRRLTAAGWCYGRPGDAGYQRTWRSCAEAGRLGARE
;
A
#
# COMPACT_ATOMS: atom_id res chain seq x y z
N MET A 1 9.63 22.17 -51.59
CA MET A 1 8.72 21.36 -50.76
C MET A 1 9.54 20.41 -49.90
N ARG A 2 9.57 20.61 -48.58
CA ARG A 2 10.09 19.63 -47.60
C ARG A 2 8.98 19.45 -46.56
N LEU A 3 8.32 18.30 -46.56
CA LEU A 3 7.29 17.97 -45.58
C LEU A 3 7.95 17.82 -44.21
N ALA A 4 7.53 18.63 -43.23
CA ALA A 4 7.86 18.43 -41.83
C ALA A 4 6.87 17.41 -41.24
N LEU A 5 7.36 16.21 -40.95
CA LEU A 5 6.57 15.15 -40.30
C LEU A 5 6.67 15.35 -38.78
N THR A 6 5.68 16.01 -38.19
CA THR A 6 5.57 16.17 -36.74
C THR A 6 5.11 14.85 -36.11
N LEU A 7 6.03 14.19 -35.40
CA LEU A 7 5.73 13.06 -34.52
C LEU A 7 4.86 13.52 -33.34
N VAL A 8 3.59 13.11 -33.34
CA VAL A 8 2.70 13.28 -32.19
C VAL A 8 3.02 12.18 -31.18
N PHE A 9 3.74 12.52 -30.11
CA PHE A 9 3.88 11.66 -28.94
C PHE A 9 2.55 11.63 -28.18
N ALA A 10 1.77 10.57 -28.37
CA ALA A 10 0.60 10.31 -27.54
C ALA A 10 1.07 9.87 -26.14
N ALA A 11 0.96 10.77 -25.16
CA ALA A 11 1.18 10.43 -23.75
C ALA A 11 0.03 9.52 -23.27
N THR A 12 0.30 8.23 -23.13
CA THR A 12 -0.62 7.27 -22.50
C THR A 12 -0.56 7.45 -20.99
N SER A 13 -1.45 8.27 -20.46
CA SER A 13 -1.65 8.39 -19.01
C SER A 13 -2.18 7.05 -18.48
N ALA A 14 -1.32 6.25 -17.85
CA ALA A 14 -1.77 5.12 -17.05
C ALA A 14 -2.67 5.67 -15.92
N ALA A 15 -3.97 5.39 -15.99
CA ALA A 15 -4.90 5.70 -14.92
C ALA A 15 -4.58 4.78 -13.74
N TRP A 16 -4.07 5.35 -12.65
CA TRP A 16 -3.94 4.62 -11.39
C TRP A 16 -5.36 4.44 -10.86
N ALA A 17 -5.85 3.21 -10.84
CA ALA A 17 -7.08 2.89 -10.12
C ALA A 17 -6.90 3.33 -8.67
N GLY A 18 -7.74 4.24 -8.21
CA GLY A 18 -7.73 4.71 -6.83
C GLY A 18 -8.11 3.58 -5.87
N PRO A 19 -7.94 3.81 -4.55
CA PRO A 19 -8.37 2.86 -3.52
C PRO A 19 -9.82 2.43 -3.75
N SER A 20 -10.05 1.13 -3.91
CA SER A 20 -11.40 0.55 -4.01
C SER A 20 -12.17 0.72 -2.69
N GLY A 21 -13.50 0.78 -2.76
CA GLY A 21 -14.39 0.96 -1.60
C GLY A 21 -14.28 -0.14 -0.51
N GLU A 22 -13.57 -1.23 -0.80
CA GLU A 22 -13.25 -2.33 0.13
C GLU A 22 -12.21 -1.93 1.20
N ALA A 23 -11.41 -0.90 0.94
CA ALA A 23 -10.22 -0.58 1.71
C ALA A 23 -10.45 -0.31 3.21
N PRO A 24 -11.52 0.40 3.66
CA PRO A 24 -11.71 0.67 5.08
C PRO A 24 -11.94 -0.59 5.92
N GLY A 25 -12.57 -1.63 5.35
CA GLY A 25 -12.76 -2.91 6.03
C GLY A 25 -11.44 -3.64 6.22
N LEU A 26 -10.67 -3.78 5.13
CA LEU A 26 -9.37 -4.44 5.14
C LEU A 26 -8.38 -3.77 6.11
N LEU A 27 -8.38 -2.44 6.21
CA LEU A 27 -7.52 -1.70 7.14
C LEU A 27 -7.89 -1.96 8.60
N ARG A 28 -9.18 -2.06 8.94
CA ARG A 28 -9.61 -2.39 10.31
C ARG A 28 -9.21 -3.81 10.69
N ASP A 29 -9.47 -4.77 9.81
CA ASP A 29 -9.11 -6.17 10.05
C ASP A 29 -7.59 -6.32 10.18
N TRP A 30 -6.84 -5.63 9.33
CA TRP A 30 -5.40 -5.58 9.41
C TRP A 30 -4.90 -5.03 10.75
N ALA A 31 -5.49 -3.94 11.24
CA ALA A 31 -5.10 -3.32 12.51
C ALA A 31 -5.35 -4.24 13.72
N ALA A 32 -6.47 -4.96 13.71
CA ALA A 32 -6.78 -5.95 14.74
C ALA A 32 -5.78 -7.11 14.73
N LEU A 33 -5.52 -7.67 13.54
CA LEU A 33 -4.56 -8.77 13.36
C LEU A 33 -3.13 -8.34 13.68
N ASN A 34 -2.74 -7.11 13.34
CA ASN A 34 -1.42 -6.58 13.67
C ASN A 34 -1.24 -6.39 15.17
N SER A 35 -2.27 -5.93 15.88
CA SER A 35 -2.26 -5.83 17.34
C SER A 35 -2.07 -7.21 17.98
N ALA A 36 -2.83 -8.22 17.52
CA ALA A 36 -2.69 -9.59 18.02
C ALA A 36 -1.31 -10.20 17.69
N CYS A 37 -0.80 -10.00 16.48
CA CYS A 37 0.51 -10.50 16.06
C CYS A 37 1.67 -9.86 16.84
N ARG A 38 1.63 -8.54 17.06
CA ARG A 38 2.72 -7.80 17.73
C ARG A 38 2.66 -7.87 19.24
N GLY A 39 1.47 -8.04 19.81
CA GLY A 39 1.25 -8.13 21.25
C GLY A 39 1.20 -9.55 21.80
N GLY A 40 1.10 -10.56 20.93
CA GLY A 40 1.02 -11.97 21.31
C GLY A 40 2.38 -12.63 21.58
N ARG A 41 2.35 -13.83 22.15
CA ARG A 41 3.54 -14.63 22.45
C ARG A 41 4.04 -15.31 21.16
N GLY A 42 5.35 -15.23 20.89
CA GLY A 42 5.91 -15.63 19.59
C GLY A 42 5.80 -17.12 19.21
N ASP A 43 5.58 -18.01 20.17
CA ASP A 43 5.38 -19.46 19.98
C ASP A 43 3.92 -19.89 20.16
N ASP A 44 3.00 -18.95 20.41
CA ASP A 44 1.57 -19.25 20.50
C ASP A 44 0.99 -19.43 19.08
N PRO A 45 0.37 -20.58 18.79
CA PRO A 45 -0.27 -20.83 17.49
C PRO A 45 -1.26 -19.74 17.05
N ALA A 46 -2.01 -19.15 17.99
CA ALA A 46 -2.95 -18.08 17.67
C ALA A 46 -2.24 -16.77 17.27
N THR A 47 -1.10 -16.48 17.88
CA THR A 47 -0.26 -15.33 17.50
C THR A 47 0.32 -15.54 16.10
N LEU A 48 0.82 -16.74 15.82
CA LEU A 48 1.35 -17.10 14.51
C LEU A 48 0.29 -17.02 13.41
N GLU A 49 -0.93 -17.50 13.68
CA GLU A 49 -2.06 -17.37 12.76
C GLU A 49 -2.42 -15.91 12.52
N ALA A 50 -2.48 -15.09 13.58
CA ALA A 50 -2.75 -13.66 13.46
C ALA A 50 -1.71 -12.95 12.57
N CYS A 51 -0.42 -13.28 12.73
CA CYS A 51 0.65 -12.78 11.89
C CYS A 51 0.46 -13.20 10.42
N ALA A 52 0.20 -14.48 10.16
CA ALA A 52 -0.01 -14.97 8.79
C ALA A 52 -1.21 -14.31 8.10
N ARG A 53 -2.30 -14.10 8.83
CA ARG A 53 -3.50 -13.43 8.33
C ARG A 53 -3.26 -11.93 8.10
N ARG A 54 -2.53 -11.25 8.98
CA ARG A 54 -2.09 -9.86 8.78
C ARG A 54 -1.29 -9.74 7.47
N ASP A 55 -0.32 -10.62 7.25
CA ASP A 55 0.52 -10.59 6.06
C ASP A 55 -0.28 -10.88 4.77
N ALA A 56 -1.36 -11.66 4.85
CA ALA A 56 -2.28 -11.82 3.73
C ALA A 56 -3.06 -10.52 3.43
N LEU A 57 -3.46 -9.78 4.46
CA LEU A 57 -4.09 -8.47 4.28
C LEU A 57 -3.10 -7.41 3.80
N ASP A 58 -1.82 -7.45 4.20
CA ASP A 58 -0.76 -6.59 3.63
C ASP A 58 -0.74 -6.70 2.10
N ARG A 59 -0.74 -7.93 1.59
CA ARG A 59 -0.70 -8.19 0.14
C ARG A 59 -1.96 -7.70 -0.56
N ARG A 60 -3.14 -7.89 0.04
CA ARG A 60 -4.42 -7.40 -0.52
C ARG A 60 -4.48 -5.88 -0.55
N LEU A 61 -4.08 -5.21 0.52
CA LEU A 61 -4.01 -3.75 0.60
C LEU A 61 -3.03 -3.19 -0.44
N THR A 62 -1.85 -3.81 -0.57
CA THR A 62 -0.86 -3.44 -1.59
C THR A 62 -1.42 -3.57 -3.01
N ALA A 63 -2.08 -4.71 -3.31
CA ALA A 63 -2.73 -4.92 -4.60
C ALA A 63 -3.88 -3.93 -4.87
N ALA A 64 -4.51 -3.41 -3.82
CA ALA A 64 -5.54 -2.38 -3.89
C ALA A 64 -4.99 -0.93 -3.90
N GLY A 65 -3.68 -0.74 -4.09
CA GLY A 65 -3.07 0.59 -4.21
C GLY A 65 -2.80 1.29 -2.88
N TRP A 66 -2.67 0.54 -1.79
CA TRP A 66 -2.24 1.06 -0.49
C TRP A 66 -0.76 0.79 -0.23
N CYS A 67 -0.09 1.73 0.42
CA CYS A 67 1.32 1.69 0.72
C CYS A 67 1.51 1.80 2.24
N TYR A 68 2.39 0.96 2.79
CA TYR A 68 2.68 0.92 4.22
C TYR A 68 4.00 1.63 4.55
N GLY A 69 3.91 2.78 5.22
CA GLY A 69 5.05 3.61 5.60
C GLY A 69 5.72 4.33 4.42
N ARG A 70 6.98 4.73 4.63
CA ARG A 70 7.93 5.33 3.68
C ARG A 70 9.29 4.62 3.76
N PRO A 71 10.17 4.83 2.76
CA PRO A 71 11.59 4.53 2.91
C PRO A 71 12.15 5.24 4.14
N GLY A 72 12.90 4.51 4.99
CA GLY A 72 13.50 5.07 6.21
C GLY A 72 12.62 5.09 7.45
N ASP A 73 11.30 4.89 7.35
CA ASP A 73 10.42 4.81 8.53
C ASP A 73 10.83 3.66 9.45
N ALA A 74 10.99 3.96 10.75
CA ALA A 74 11.04 2.93 11.78
C ALA A 74 9.70 2.19 11.84
N GLY A 75 9.72 0.93 12.28
CA GLY A 75 8.53 0.07 12.27
C GLY A 75 7.30 0.66 12.95
N TYR A 76 7.48 1.43 14.04
CA TYR A 76 6.38 2.07 14.77
C TYR A 76 5.82 3.34 14.09
N GLN A 77 6.55 3.91 13.13
CA GLN A 77 6.13 5.10 12.38
C GLN A 77 5.28 4.75 11.16
N ARG A 78 5.31 3.48 10.74
CA ARG A 78 4.66 3.04 9.51
C ARG A 78 3.14 3.02 9.65
N THR A 79 2.49 3.69 8.71
CA THR A 79 1.03 3.76 8.59
C THR A 79 0.59 3.45 7.17
N TRP A 80 -0.62 2.92 7.03
CA TRP A 80 -1.23 2.69 5.72
C TRP A 80 -1.76 3.99 5.13
N ARG A 81 -1.44 4.23 3.87
CA ARG A 81 -1.90 5.39 3.09
C ARG A 81 -2.16 4.97 1.66
N SER A 82 -2.93 5.75 0.91
CA SER A 82 -3.03 5.52 -0.53
C SER A 82 -1.65 5.72 -1.18
N CYS A 83 -1.25 4.85 -2.11
CA CYS A 83 0.05 4.99 -2.77
C CYS A 83 0.16 6.28 -3.58
N ALA A 84 -0.95 6.77 -4.14
CA ALA A 84 -0.99 8.05 -4.84
C ALA A 84 -0.67 9.23 -3.90
N GLU A 85 -1.14 9.19 -2.65
CA GLU A 85 -0.76 10.16 -1.62
C GLU A 85 0.70 9.96 -1.17
N ALA A 86 1.13 8.71 -0.98
CA ALA A 86 2.50 8.40 -0.60
C ALA A 86 3.52 8.91 -1.61
N GLY A 87 3.26 8.73 -2.92
CA GLY A 87 4.11 9.23 -4.00
C GLY A 87 4.17 10.75 -4.08
N ARG A 88 3.06 11.46 -3.80
CA ARG A 88 3.07 12.93 -3.73
C ARG A 88 3.89 13.48 -2.57
N LEU A 89 3.96 12.75 -1.46
CA LEU A 89 4.76 13.13 -0.30
C LEU A 89 6.25 12.84 -0.51
N GLY A 90 6.59 11.77 -1.23
CA GLY A 90 7.99 11.46 -1.59
C GLY A 90 8.59 12.35 -2.67
N ALA A 91 7.77 13.03 -3.49
CA ALA A 91 8.25 13.96 -4.53
C ALA A 91 8.52 15.39 -4.01
N ARG A 92 8.36 15.64 -2.71
CA ARG A 92 8.56 16.95 -2.07
C ARG A 92 9.85 17.03 -1.23
N GLU A 93 10.69 16.01 -1.30
CA GLU A 93 11.92 15.83 -0.50
C GLU A 93 13.14 15.75 -1.41
#